data_AF-A0A955ESG1-F1
#
_entry.id   AF-A0A955ESG1-F1
#
_cell.length_a   1.000
_cell.length_b   1.000
_cell.length_c   1.000
_cell.angle_alpha   90.00
_cell.angle_beta   90.00
_cell.angle_gamma   90.00
#
_symmetry.space_group_name_H-M   'P 1'
#
loop_
_entity.id
_entity.type
_entity.pdbx_description
1 polymer ?
#
loop_
_entity_poly.entity_id
_entity_poly.type
_entity_poly.pdbx_seq_one_letter_code
_entity_poly.pdbx_strand_id
1 'polypeptide(L)'
;MFLDTLEELHERLNASRPHDVLRSAVAIRQLLLDPIPLAHQVNRDLRVRLRFLTQELHPQGGPGPHEDWWAAESLDPHMAWPPQPLRQSNLDAFLAITVGKIHGQEYTVGEVIKFVAHVMGGAHAGVPSPKEERLVALIDSTPAEGMNLPLLALRSIGRITLDALRSLQWRARGLDRFESAPGMSAHLVVKPVRTKEVNWILDICDGSDDDHHFRVSLFIDGDGRLTLRHTNAGGTSDTLHAGQFDYAISYDRPVHIYIEIGVRESETLISLKAGSWLESRLVPSSTLPRDLYFVLGANHRGQGLTAMAMLTHVLYSRVLNADEHGKLRSYFHRRMGDASGCVRFRGGQHMVSKGHPHFPGQGAGAEASST
;
A
#
# COMPACT_ATOMS: atom_id res chain seq x y z
N MET A 1 15.99 13.72 -6.60
CA MET A 1 14.75 14.36 -7.10
C MET A 1 13.59 13.38 -7.26
N PHE A 2 13.60 12.42 -8.20
CA PHE A 2 12.46 11.50 -8.38
C PHE A 2 12.06 10.73 -7.10
N LEU A 3 13.03 10.14 -6.39
CA LEU A 3 12.78 9.41 -5.15
C LEU A 3 12.26 10.34 -4.05
N ASP A 4 12.87 11.52 -3.90
CA ASP A 4 12.44 12.53 -2.92
C ASP A 4 11.01 13.02 -3.20
N THR A 5 10.64 13.23 -4.47
CA THR A 5 9.28 13.62 -4.86
C THR A 5 8.26 12.51 -4.58
N LEU A 6 8.64 11.23 -4.70
CA LEU A 6 7.77 10.12 -4.31
C LEU A 6 7.56 10.07 -2.80
N GLU A 7 8.61 10.31 -2.02
CA GLU A 7 8.54 10.36 -0.55
C GLU A 7 7.70 11.54 -0.08
N GLU A 8 7.93 12.74 -0.62
CA GLU A 8 7.12 13.94 -0.37
C GLU A 8 5.63 13.71 -0.73
N LEU A 9 5.36 13.06 -1.88
CA LEU A 9 4.01 12.69 -2.27
C LEU A 9 3.39 11.71 -1.26
N HIS A 10 4.15 10.70 -0.84
CA HIS A 10 3.73 9.71 0.11
C HIS A 10 3.36 10.32 1.47
N GLU A 11 4.21 11.16 2.04
CA GLU A 11 3.94 11.87 3.29
C GLU A 11 2.68 12.74 3.20
N ARG A 12 2.57 13.55 2.14
CA ARG A 12 1.45 14.49 1.94
C ARG A 12 0.10 13.83 1.77
N LEU A 13 0.05 12.72 1.04
CA LEU A 13 -1.20 11.99 0.83
C LEU A 13 -1.72 11.34 2.12
N ASN A 14 -0.83 11.06 3.06
CA ASN A 14 -1.17 10.45 4.34
C ASN A 14 -1.36 11.46 5.47
N ALA A 15 -1.12 12.75 5.22
CA ALA A 15 -1.40 13.80 6.18
C ALA A 15 -2.91 13.98 6.41
N SER A 16 -3.30 14.26 7.65
CA SER A 16 -4.69 14.54 8.04
C SER A 16 -5.16 15.93 7.62
N ARG A 17 -4.24 16.87 7.39
CA ARG A 17 -4.57 18.26 7.06
C ARG A 17 -4.84 18.40 5.55
N PRO A 18 -6.00 18.95 5.13
CA PRO A 18 -6.33 19.16 3.72
C PRO A 18 -5.27 19.97 2.94
N HIS A 19 -4.61 20.93 3.61
CA HIS A 19 -3.54 21.74 3.01
C HIS A 19 -2.34 20.89 2.55
N ASP A 20 -2.00 19.82 3.27
CA ASP A 20 -0.87 18.97 2.90
C ASP A 20 -1.22 18.11 1.68
N VAL A 21 -2.47 17.63 1.61
CA VAL A 21 -3.01 16.97 0.42
C VAL A 21 -3.06 17.92 -0.78
N LEU A 22 -3.47 19.17 -0.59
CA LEU A 22 -3.45 20.20 -1.63
C LEU A 22 -2.05 20.34 -2.26
N ARG A 23 -1.00 20.34 -1.42
CA ARG A 23 0.40 20.39 -1.88
C ARG A 23 0.87 19.12 -2.59
N SER A 24 0.16 18.00 -2.48
CA SER A 24 0.49 16.78 -3.24
C SER A 24 0.30 16.96 -4.75
N ALA A 25 -0.55 17.91 -5.17
CA ALA A 25 -0.82 18.19 -6.59
C ALA A 25 0.46 18.55 -7.36
N VAL A 26 1.38 19.29 -6.72
CA VAL A 26 2.65 19.70 -7.32
C VAL A 26 3.53 18.48 -7.61
N ALA A 27 3.66 17.58 -6.63
CA ALA A 27 4.45 16.36 -6.78
C ALA A 27 3.86 15.45 -7.86
N ILE A 28 2.53 15.27 -7.87
CA ILE A 28 1.84 14.48 -8.91
C ILE A 28 2.09 15.09 -10.30
N ARG A 29 2.00 16.42 -10.43
CA ARG A 29 2.27 17.11 -11.70
C ARG A 29 3.72 16.92 -12.17
N GLN A 30 4.69 17.09 -11.29
CA GLN A 30 6.10 16.85 -11.60
C GLN A 30 6.37 15.41 -12.03
N LEU A 31 5.72 14.45 -11.38
CA LEU A 31 5.87 13.03 -11.71
C LEU A 31 5.26 12.68 -13.07
N LEU A 32 4.09 13.24 -13.41
CA LEU A 32 3.24 12.74 -14.51
C LEU A 32 2.92 13.73 -15.65
N LEU A 33 2.85 15.03 -15.39
CA LEU A 33 2.20 16.01 -16.30
C LEU A 33 3.09 17.16 -16.77
N ASP A 34 4.16 17.50 -16.05
CA ASP A 34 5.06 18.57 -16.47
C ASP A 34 5.66 18.27 -17.87
N PRO A 35 6.14 19.28 -18.62
CA PRO A 35 6.63 19.06 -19.99
C PRO A 35 7.70 17.96 -20.12
N ILE A 36 8.46 17.73 -19.04
CA ILE A 36 9.43 16.63 -18.92
C ILE A 36 9.15 15.89 -17.60
N PRO A 37 8.14 14.98 -17.53
CA PRO A 37 7.74 14.33 -16.29
C PRO A 37 8.88 13.50 -15.68
N LEU A 38 9.04 13.54 -14.36
CA LEU A 38 10.12 12.80 -13.68
C LEU A 38 10.05 11.30 -13.87
N ALA A 39 8.83 10.75 -13.92
CA ALA A 39 8.65 9.33 -14.24
C ALA A 39 9.23 9.00 -15.62
N HIS A 40 9.02 9.85 -16.64
CA HIS A 40 9.58 9.63 -17.97
C HIS A 40 11.10 9.78 -18.02
N GLN A 41 11.65 10.73 -17.25
CA GLN A 41 13.11 10.92 -17.19
C GLN A 41 13.80 9.67 -16.66
N VAL A 42 13.37 9.17 -15.50
CA VAL A 42 13.96 7.98 -14.87
C VAL A 42 13.63 6.70 -15.65
N ASN A 43 12.43 6.60 -16.22
CA ASN A 43 12.00 5.40 -16.93
C ASN A 43 12.60 5.23 -18.32
N ARG A 44 13.28 6.26 -18.87
CA ARG A 44 14.00 6.18 -20.15
C ARG A 44 15.05 5.08 -20.14
N ASP A 45 15.76 4.95 -19.02
CA ASP A 45 16.84 3.99 -18.85
C ASP A 45 16.32 2.68 -18.27
N LEU A 46 15.38 2.74 -17.30
CA LEU A 46 14.88 1.57 -16.58
C LEU A 46 13.80 0.77 -17.34
N ARG A 47 13.13 1.40 -18.31
CA ARG A 47 12.14 0.79 -19.24
C ARG A 47 11.06 -0.06 -18.54
N VAL A 48 10.64 0.35 -17.36
CA VAL A 48 9.55 -0.25 -16.60
C VAL A 48 8.22 0.08 -17.28
N ARG A 49 7.39 -0.94 -17.48
CA ARG A 49 6.04 -0.74 -18.02
C ARG A 49 5.10 -0.27 -16.90
N LEU A 50 4.89 1.04 -16.81
CA LEU A 50 4.02 1.65 -15.80
C LEU A 50 2.55 1.23 -16.01
N ARG A 51 1.90 0.78 -14.93
CA ARG A 51 0.51 0.30 -14.91
C ARG A 51 -0.28 1.04 -13.84
N PHE A 52 -1.30 1.78 -14.27
CA PHE A 52 -2.22 2.47 -13.37
C PHE A 52 -3.44 1.58 -13.19
N LEU A 53 -3.60 1.05 -11.97
CA LEU A 53 -4.75 0.24 -11.59
C LEU A 53 -5.79 1.14 -10.92
N THR A 54 -6.96 1.23 -11.54
CA THR A 54 -8.11 1.98 -11.04
C THR A 54 -9.31 1.05 -10.94
N GLN A 55 -10.31 1.44 -10.18
CA GLN A 55 -11.61 0.81 -10.29
C GLN A 55 -12.34 1.30 -11.54
N GLU A 56 -13.24 0.47 -12.07
CA GLU A 56 -14.21 0.92 -13.07
C GLU A 56 -15.23 1.84 -12.40
N LEU A 57 -15.25 3.11 -12.83
CA LEU A 57 -16.23 4.08 -12.37
C LEU A 57 -17.54 3.86 -13.13
N HIS A 58 -18.61 3.59 -12.39
CA HIS A 58 -19.97 3.56 -12.92
C HIS A 58 -20.71 4.81 -12.41
N PRO A 59 -21.35 5.60 -13.29
CA PRO A 59 -22.26 6.64 -12.87
C PRO A 59 -23.35 6.03 -12.01
N GLN A 60 -23.34 6.32 -10.71
CA GLN A 60 -24.42 5.87 -9.84
C GLN A 60 -25.58 6.85 -10.03
N GLY A 61 -26.57 6.48 -10.85
CA GLY A 61 -27.74 7.33 -11.15
C GLY A 61 -28.74 7.44 -9.99
N GLY A 62 -28.27 7.78 -8.78
CA GLY A 62 -29.11 7.89 -7.57
C GLY A 62 -29.22 9.33 -7.06
N PRO A 63 -30.38 9.78 -6.56
CA PRO A 63 -30.65 11.18 -6.22
C PRO A 63 -29.73 11.72 -5.11
N GLY A 64 -28.77 12.56 -5.46
CA GLY A 64 -27.78 13.15 -4.56
C GLY A 64 -27.17 14.45 -5.13
N PRO A 65 -26.79 15.42 -4.27
CA PRO A 65 -26.38 16.76 -4.69
C PRO A 65 -25.13 16.82 -5.60
N HIS A 66 -24.37 15.73 -5.67
CA HIS A 66 -23.18 15.57 -6.51
C HIS A 66 -23.19 14.24 -7.27
N GLU A 67 -24.37 13.83 -7.76
CA GLU A 67 -24.64 12.61 -8.55
C GLU A 67 -23.58 12.24 -9.59
N ASP A 68 -22.96 13.26 -10.15
CA ASP A 68 -22.03 13.10 -11.26
C ASP A 68 -20.55 13.10 -10.83
N TRP A 69 -20.19 13.22 -9.54
CA TRP A 69 -18.79 13.17 -9.09
C TRP A 69 -18.42 11.83 -8.48
N TRP A 70 -17.70 10.98 -9.24
CA TRP A 70 -17.50 9.57 -8.88
C TRP A 70 -16.17 9.28 -8.19
N ALA A 71 -15.13 10.10 -8.43
CA ALA A 71 -13.76 9.77 -8.05
C ALA A 71 -13.34 10.10 -6.61
N ALA A 72 -14.23 10.68 -5.78
CA ALA A 72 -13.87 11.06 -4.41
C ALA A 72 -13.30 9.86 -3.61
N GLU A 73 -13.96 8.71 -3.68
CA GLU A 73 -13.50 7.48 -3.00
C GLU A 73 -13.45 6.26 -3.93
N SER A 74 -14.08 6.33 -5.10
CA SER A 74 -14.31 5.14 -5.92
C SER A 74 -13.17 4.82 -6.88
N LEU A 75 -12.27 5.77 -7.18
CA LEU A 75 -11.22 5.54 -8.18
C LEU A 75 -10.10 4.64 -7.65
N ASP A 76 -9.70 4.81 -6.39
CA ASP A 76 -8.61 4.08 -5.74
C ASP A 76 -9.07 2.66 -5.34
N PRO A 77 -8.42 1.60 -5.89
CA PRO A 77 -8.67 0.21 -5.50
C PRO A 77 -8.63 -0.07 -4.00
N HIS A 78 -7.86 0.72 -3.24
CA HIS A 78 -7.66 0.52 -1.81
C HIS A 78 -8.71 1.20 -0.93
N MET A 79 -9.49 2.14 -1.47
CA MET A 79 -10.48 2.91 -0.71
C MET A 79 -11.91 2.49 -1.01
N ALA A 80 -12.22 2.15 -2.25
CA ALA A 80 -13.61 1.89 -2.58
C ALA A 80 -14.12 0.59 -1.96
N TRP A 81 -15.33 0.68 -1.41
CA TRP A 81 -16.04 -0.44 -0.85
C TRP A 81 -17.52 -0.38 -1.27
N PRO A 82 -18.09 -1.49 -1.81
CA PRO A 82 -17.44 -2.76 -2.10
C PRO A 82 -16.41 -2.65 -3.25
N PRO A 83 -15.42 -3.57 -3.33
CA PRO A 83 -14.45 -3.58 -4.43
C PRO A 83 -15.12 -3.74 -5.80
N GLN A 84 -14.82 -2.85 -6.74
CA GLN A 84 -15.28 -2.95 -8.14
C GLN A 84 -14.24 -3.67 -9.02
N PRO A 85 -14.63 -4.06 -10.27
CA PRO A 85 -13.68 -4.53 -11.26
C PRO A 85 -12.51 -3.55 -11.45
N LEU A 86 -11.31 -4.12 -11.61
CA LEU A 86 -10.09 -3.33 -11.78
C LEU A 86 -9.82 -3.11 -13.27
N ARG A 87 -9.59 -1.85 -13.63
CA ARG A 87 -9.10 -1.44 -14.94
C ARG A 87 -7.61 -1.13 -14.85
N GLN A 88 -6.83 -1.69 -15.78
CA GLN A 88 -5.42 -1.36 -15.94
C GLN A 88 -5.23 -0.43 -17.13
N SER A 89 -4.51 0.68 -16.94
CA SER A 89 -4.25 1.68 -17.97
C SER A 89 -2.75 2.03 -18.05
N ASN A 90 -2.34 2.58 -19.19
CA ASN A 90 -1.06 3.31 -19.30
C ASN A 90 -1.27 4.76 -18.82
N LEU A 91 -0.20 5.58 -18.83
CA LEU A 91 -0.28 6.96 -18.34
C LEU A 91 -1.33 7.79 -19.07
N ASP A 92 -1.32 7.79 -20.41
CA ASP A 92 -2.25 8.63 -21.20
C ASP A 92 -3.71 8.22 -20.93
N ALA A 93 -4.00 6.92 -20.93
CA ALA A 93 -5.35 6.43 -20.65
C ALA A 93 -5.76 6.69 -19.20
N PHE A 94 -4.83 6.65 -18.23
CA PHE A 94 -5.09 7.03 -16.83
C PHE A 94 -5.46 8.50 -16.70
N LEU A 95 -4.66 9.39 -17.30
CA LEU A 95 -4.90 10.84 -17.26
C LEU A 95 -6.22 11.22 -17.95
N ALA A 96 -6.67 10.42 -18.93
CA ALA A 96 -7.92 10.60 -19.64
C ALA A 96 -9.16 9.97 -18.95
N ILE A 97 -9.01 9.31 -17.80
CA ILE A 97 -10.17 8.75 -17.09
C ILE A 97 -11.07 9.91 -16.63
N THR A 98 -12.34 9.89 -17.05
CA THR A 98 -13.37 10.80 -16.53
C THR A 98 -13.68 10.45 -15.07
N VAL A 99 -13.41 11.40 -14.18
CA VAL A 99 -13.60 11.28 -12.73
C VAL A 99 -14.98 11.75 -12.26
N GLY A 100 -15.64 12.53 -13.10
CA GLY A 100 -16.98 13.01 -12.86
C GLY A 100 -17.44 14.01 -13.92
N LYS A 101 -18.67 14.45 -13.77
CA LYS A 101 -19.34 15.42 -14.63
C LYS A 101 -19.99 16.49 -13.75
N ILE A 102 -20.00 17.74 -14.21
CA ILE A 102 -20.63 18.85 -13.47
C ILE A 102 -21.34 19.72 -14.50
N HIS A 103 -22.68 19.80 -14.39
CA HIS A 103 -23.53 20.52 -15.35
C HIS A 103 -23.25 20.12 -16.80
N GLY A 104 -23.23 18.81 -17.09
CA GLY A 104 -22.99 18.35 -18.45
C GLY A 104 -21.51 18.25 -18.86
N GLN A 105 -20.59 18.86 -18.11
CA GLN A 105 -19.17 18.91 -18.46
C GLN A 105 -18.38 17.82 -17.76
N GLU A 106 -17.67 17.00 -18.52
CA GLU A 106 -16.77 15.96 -17.99
C GLU A 106 -15.43 16.53 -17.54
N TYR A 107 -14.88 15.93 -16.48
CA TYR A 107 -13.56 16.20 -15.94
C TYR A 107 -12.74 14.94 -15.88
N THR A 108 -11.49 15.03 -16.31
CA THR A 108 -10.54 13.92 -16.31
C THR A 108 -9.58 13.97 -15.13
N VAL A 109 -8.88 12.87 -14.84
CA VAL A 109 -7.77 12.82 -13.88
C VAL A 109 -6.76 13.95 -14.12
N GLY A 110 -6.34 14.14 -15.38
CA GLY A 110 -5.38 15.18 -15.74
C GLY A 110 -5.88 16.59 -15.46
N GLU A 111 -7.18 16.84 -15.65
CA GLU A 111 -7.80 18.13 -15.37
C GLU A 111 -7.94 18.39 -13.87
N VAL A 112 -8.26 17.37 -13.06
CA VAL A 112 -8.28 17.53 -11.59
C VAL A 112 -6.90 17.87 -11.05
N ILE A 113 -5.84 17.19 -11.50
CA ILE A 113 -4.48 17.50 -11.05
C ILE A 113 -4.12 18.96 -11.38
N LYS A 114 -4.43 19.42 -12.60
CA LYS A 114 -4.19 20.81 -13.03
C LYS A 114 -5.00 21.81 -12.22
N PHE A 115 -6.31 21.57 -12.06
CA PHE A 115 -7.19 22.42 -11.29
C PHE A 115 -6.70 22.60 -9.85
N VAL A 116 -6.37 21.51 -9.15
CA VAL A 116 -5.90 21.61 -7.76
C VAL A 116 -4.53 22.30 -7.68
N ALA A 117 -3.64 22.05 -8.65
CA ALA A 117 -2.32 22.70 -8.69
C ALA A 117 -2.38 24.21 -9.01
N HIS A 118 -3.28 24.64 -9.90
CA HIS A 118 -3.29 26.00 -10.47
C HIS A 118 -4.39 26.90 -9.96
N VAL A 119 -5.53 26.36 -9.52
CA VAL A 119 -6.68 27.16 -9.06
C VAL A 119 -6.75 27.12 -7.54
N MET A 120 -6.67 25.93 -6.93
CA MET A 120 -6.81 25.80 -5.48
C MET A 120 -5.56 26.21 -4.68
N GLY A 121 -4.49 26.69 -5.34
CA GLY A 121 -3.29 27.15 -4.66
C GLY A 121 -2.28 26.06 -4.32
N GLY A 122 -2.34 24.88 -4.95
CA GLY A 122 -1.33 23.84 -4.76
C GLY A 122 0.09 24.29 -5.15
N ALA A 123 0.21 25.05 -6.25
CA ALA A 123 1.43 25.73 -6.68
C ALA A 123 1.25 27.26 -6.70
N HIS A 124 0.20 27.72 -7.36
CA HIS A 124 -0.20 29.13 -7.47
C HIS A 124 -1.72 29.22 -7.38
N ALA A 125 -2.25 30.34 -6.88
CA ALA A 125 -3.69 30.64 -6.93
C ALA A 125 -3.97 31.48 -8.18
N GLY A 126 -4.29 30.80 -9.28
CA GLY A 126 -4.67 31.40 -10.55
C GLY A 126 -6.16 31.67 -10.65
N VAL A 127 -6.55 32.39 -11.71
CA VAL A 127 -7.95 32.62 -12.05
C VAL A 127 -8.49 31.37 -12.77
N PRO A 128 -9.60 30.76 -12.30
CA PRO A 128 -10.17 29.59 -12.97
C PRO A 128 -10.65 29.94 -14.38
N SER A 129 -10.50 29.02 -15.32
CA SER A 129 -11.19 29.07 -16.61
C SER A 129 -12.71 28.84 -16.43
N PRO A 130 -13.56 29.18 -17.44
CA PRO A 130 -15.00 28.91 -17.35
C PRO A 130 -15.37 27.44 -17.11
N LYS A 131 -14.49 26.51 -17.51
CA LYS A 131 -14.65 25.08 -17.19
C LYS A 131 -14.29 24.80 -15.72
N GLU A 132 -13.19 25.36 -15.22
CA GLU A 132 -12.74 25.18 -13.84
C GLU A 132 -13.62 25.90 -12.80
N GLU A 133 -14.32 26.99 -13.16
CA GLU A 133 -15.30 27.65 -12.30
C GLU A 133 -16.37 26.67 -11.78
N ARG A 134 -16.70 25.64 -12.57
CA ARG A 134 -17.65 24.61 -12.13
C ARG A 134 -17.05 23.64 -11.13
N LEU A 135 -15.72 23.40 -11.17
CA LEU A 135 -15.03 22.63 -10.13
C LEU A 135 -14.90 23.43 -8.82
N VAL A 136 -14.85 24.77 -8.90
CA VAL A 136 -14.87 25.64 -7.71
C VAL A 136 -16.13 25.39 -6.87
N ALA A 137 -17.27 25.11 -7.50
CA ALA A 137 -18.50 24.77 -6.78
C ALA A 137 -18.39 23.50 -5.91
N LEU A 138 -17.40 22.62 -6.16
CA LEU A 138 -17.14 21.45 -5.33
C LEU A 138 -16.23 21.75 -4.12
N ILE A 139 -15.63 22.95 -4.04
CA ILE A 139 -14.76 23.30 -2.91
C ILE A 139 -15.57 23.41 -1.62
N ASP A 140 -16.80 23.93 -1.70
CA ASP A 140 -17.69 24.08 -0.56
C ASP A 140 -18.35 22.74 -0.16
N SER A 141 -18.36 21.76 -1.06
CA SER A 141 -18.80 20.40 -0.74
C SER A 141 -17.76 19.70 0.13
N THR A 142 -17.97 19.77 1.45
CA THR A 142 -17.08 19.15 2.44
C THR A 142 -17.74 17.88 2.99
N PRO A 143 -17.34 16.69 2.52
CA PRO A 143 -17.64 15.41 3.17
C PRO A 143 -17.30 15.42 4.67
N ALA A 144 -17.77 14.40 5.39
CA ALA A 144 -17.59 14.25 6.84
C ALA A 144 -16.11 14.33 7.32
N GLU A 145 -15.13 14.12 6.44
CA GLU A 145 -13.70 14.13 6.74
C GLU A 145 -13.02 15.52 6.61
N GLY A 146 -13.76 16.60 6.35
CA GLY A 146 -13.17 17.94 6.30
C GLY A 146 -12.31 18.22 5.05
N MET A 147 -12.29 17.32 4.07
CA MET A 147 -11.71 17.55 2.74
C MET A 147 -12.81 17.71 1.72
N ASN A 148 -12.63 18.64 0.79
CA ASN A 148 -13.54 18.78 -0.34
C ASN A 148 -13.33 17.69 -1.41
N LEU A 149 -14.33 17.53 -2.27
CA LEU A 149 -14.35 16.47 -3.29
C LEU A 149 -13.15 16.49 -4.26
N PRO A 150 -12.65 17.65 -4.73
CA PRO A 150 -11.42 17.70 -5.54
C PRO A 150 -10.18 17.17 -4.80
N LEU A 151 -10.02 17.48 -3.51
CA LEU A 151 -8.90 16.98 -2.72
C LEU A 151 -8.99 15.49 -2.42
N LEU A 152 -10.19 14.95 -2.18
CA LEU A 152 -10.40 13.51 -2.07
C LEU A 152 -10.03 12.78 -3.37
N ALA A 153 -10.48 13.29 -4.52
CA ALA A 153 -10.12 12.76 -5.82
C ALA A 153 -8.60 12.84 -6.07
N LEU A 154 -7.97 13.98 -5.76
CA LEU A 154 -6.52 14.14 -5.86
C LEU A 154 -5.77 13.13 -5.00
N ARG A 155 -6.24 12.88 -3.77
CA ARG A 155 -5.63 11.90 -2.89
C ARG A 155 -5.69 10.49 -3.49
N SER A 156 -6.85 10.08 -4.00
CA SER A 156 -7.03 8.82 -4.71
C SER A 156 -6.08 8.72 -5.92
N ILE A 157 -6.00 9.76 -6.73
CA ILE A 157 -5.08 9.86 -7.89
C ILE A 157 -3.62 9.73 -7.46
N GLY A 158 -3.22 10.40 -6.38
CA GLY A 158 -1.86 10.35 -5.84
C GLY A 158 -1.48 8.96 -5.36
N ARG A 159 -2.39 8.23 -4.71
CA ARG A 159 -2.15 6.84 -4.27
C ARG A 159 -1.99 5.89 -5.44
N ILE A 160 -2.85 6.01 -6.45
CA ILE A 160 -2.72 5.25 -7.71
C ILE A 160 -1.38 5.58 -8.38
N THR A 161 -0.95 6.84 -8.34
CA THR A 161 0.35 7.29 -8.88
C THR A 161 1.51 6.62 -8.15
N LEU A 162 1.54 6.65 -6.81
CA LEU A 162 2.58 5.97 -6.02
C LEU A 162 2.64 4.48 -6.32
N ASP A 163 1.49 3.83 -6.39
CA ASP A 163 1.41 2.41 -6.64
C ASP A 163 1.86 2.03 -8.07
N ALA A 164 1.49 2.82 -9.07
CA ALA A 164 1.91 2.64 -10.47
C ALA A 164 3.42 2.89 -10.68
N LEU A 165 4.01 3.80 -9.90
CA LEU A 165 5.44 4.13 -9.95
C LEU A 165 6.31 3.21 -9.08
N ARG A 166 5.72 2.28 -8.32
CA ARG A 166 6.47 1.40 -7.39
C ARG A 166 7.58 0.61 -8.08
N SER A 167 7.28 -0.09 -9.17
CA SER A 167 8.29 -0.90 -9.87
C SER A 167 9.44 -0.04 -10.39
N LEU A 168 9.15 1.22 -10.76
CA LEU A 168 10.18 2.18 -11.15
C LEU A 168 11.01 2.64 -9.94
N GLN A 169 10.36 2.95 -8.81
CA GLN A 169 11.03 3.29 -7.55
C GLN A 169 11.95 2.16 -7.07
N TRP A 170 11.48 0.91 -7.14
CA TRP A 170 12.25 -0.28 -6.75
C TRP A 170 13.54 -0.41 -7.57
N ARG A 171 13.44 -0.33 -8.90
CA ARG A 171 14.62 -0.38 -9.77
C ARG A 171 15.53 0.83 -9.57
N ALA A 172 14.97 2.03 -9.40
CA ALA A 172 15.76 3.23 -9.15
C ALA A 172 16.56 3.16 -7.83
N ARG A 173 16.05 2.42 -6.84
CA ARG A 173 16.75 2.12 -5.57
C ARG A 173 17.63 0.86 -5.65
N GLY A 174 17.64 0.16 -6.79
CA GLY A 174 18.32 -1.13 -6.97
C GLY A 174 17.74 -2.27 -6.12
N LEU A 175 16.50 -2.14 -5.65
CA LEU A 175 15.83 -3.13 -4.79
C LEU A 175 15.32 -4.34 -5.57
N ASP A 176 15.25 -4.25 -6.89
CA ASP A 176 14.98 -5.37 -7.78
C ASP A 176 16.02 -6.50 -7.67
N ARG A 177 17.22 -6.22 -7.14
CA ARG A 177 18.19 -7.26 -6.77
C ARG A 177 17.66 -8.23 -5.72
N PHE A 178 16.62 -7.89 -4.97
CA PHE A 178 16.00 -8.79 -4.00
C PHE A 178 14.89 -9.65 -4.62
N GLU A 179 14.47 -9.43 -5.87
CA GLU A 179 13.45 -10.27 -6.49
C GLU A 179 13.91 -11.74 -6.51
N SER A 180 13.08 -12.64 -6.00
CA SER A 180 13.41 -14.07 -5.82
C SER A 180 14.55 -14.37 -4.84
N ALA A 181 15.04 -13.37 -4.09
CA ALA A 181 16.07 -13.60 -3.08
C ALA A 181 15.55 -14.50 -1.93
N PRO A 182 16.43 -15.30 -1.31
CA PRO A 182 16.12 -16.04 -0.08
C PRO A 182 15.54 -15.10 0.98
N GLY A 183 14.45 -15.51 1.62
CA GLY A 183 13.66 -14.56 2.39
C GLY A 183 12.32 -15.09 2.84
N MET A 184 11.42 -14.15 3.07
CA MET A 184 10.00 -14.41 3.18
C MET A 184 9.19 -13.28 2.57
N SER A 185 8.01 -13.63 2.06
CA SER A 185 6.94 -12.67 1.78
C SER A 185 5.68 -13.16 2.47
N ALA A 186 4.99 -12.28 3.19
CA ALA A 186 3.67 -12.60 3.75
C ALA A 186 2.64 -11.60 3.24
N HIS A 187 1.49 -12.12 2.82
CA HIS A 187 0.34 -11.34 2.40
C HIS A 187 -0.85 -11.70 3.27
N LEU A 188 -1.50 -10.70 3.86
CA LEU A 188 -2.60 -10.86 4.80
C LEU A 188 -3.75 -9.94 4.40
N VAL A 189 -4.99 -10.41 4.52
CA VAL A 189 -6.17 -9.55 4.48
C VAL A 189 -6.81 -9.56 5.85
N VAL A 190 -6.69 -8.44 6.54
CA VAL A 190 -7.15 -8.27 7.93
C VAL A 190 -8.13 -7.13 8.04
N LYS A 191 -9.13 -7.28 8.90
CA LYS A 191 -9.96 -6.19 9.39
C LYS A 191 -9.63 -5.97 10.87
N PRO A 192 -8.70 -5.07 11.19
CA PRO A 192 -8.32 -4.80 12.56
C PRO A 192 -9.42 -4.03 13.29
N VAL A 193 -9.51 -4.20 14.60
CA VAL A 193 -10.37 -3.41 15.48
C VAL A 193 -9.49 -2.45 16.26
N ARG A 194 -9.96 -1.22 16.42
CA ARG A 194 -9.22 -0.21 17.18
C ARG A 194 -9.19 -0.61 18.65
N THR A 195 -7.99 -0.73 19.21
CA THR A 195 -7.73 -1.03 20.62
C THR A 195 -6.84 0.07 21.20
N LYS A 196 -6.85 0.21 22.53
CA LYS A 196 -5.89 1.08 23.24
C LYS A 196 -4.56 0.38 23.51
N GLU A 197 -4.55 -0.95 23.39
CA GLU A 197 -3.41 -1.81 23.61
C GLU A 197 -2.84 -2.31 22.28
N VAL A 198 -1.63 -2.86 22.34
CA VAL A 198 -0.95 -3.46 21.18
C VAL A 198 -1.79 -4.61 20.61
N ASN A 199 -2.17 -4.50 19.34
CA ASN A 199 -2.96 -5.49 18.63
C ASN A 199 -2.06 -6.33 17.72
N TRP A 200 -1.74 -7.56 18.15
CA TRP A 200 -0.87 -8.47 17.40
C TRP A 200 -1.57 -9.05 16.18
N ILE A 201 -0.91 -9.03 15.03
CA ILE A 201 -1.42 -9.58 13.77
C ILE A 201 -0.67 -10.86 13.41
N LEU A 202 0.65 -10.77 13.27
CA LEU A 202 1.52 -11.86 12.83
C LEU A 202 2.85 -11.78 13.59
N ASP A 203 3.36 -12.90 14.07
CA ASP A 203 4.70 -13.02 14.63
C ASP A 203 5.38 -14.25 14.03
N ILE A 204 6.57 -14.08 13.47
CA ILE A 204 7.35 -15.14 12.82
C ILE A 204 8.68 -15.27 13.58
N CYS A 205 9.06 -16.48 13.97
CA CYS A 205 10.32 -16.75 14.68
C CYS A 205 10.94 -18.09 14.25
N ASP A 206 12.17 -18.33 14.69
CA ASP A 206 12.89 -19.60 14.47
C ASP A 206 12.52 -20.72 15.45
N GLY A 207 11.50 -20.49 16.29
CA GLY A 207 11.05 -21.43 17.33
C GLY A 207 11.84 -21.34 18.64
N SER A 208 12.84 -20.46 18.73
CA SER A 208 13.47 -20.13 20.00
C SER A 208 12.51 -19.35 20.89
N ASP A 209 12.53 -19.63 22.20
CA ASP A 209 11.82 -18.85 23.21
C ASP A 209 12.56 -17.54 23.59
N ASP A 210 13.80 -17.38 23.09
CA ASP A 210 14.65 -16.23 23.35
C ASP A 210 14.34 -15.06 22.38
N ASP A 211 14.09 -13.89 22.96
CA ASP A 211 13.79 -12.65 22.23
C ASP A 211 14.99 -12.14 21.40
N HIS A 212 16.20 -12.68 21.62
CA HIS A 212 17.41 -12.32 20.89
C HIS A 212 17.60 -13.06 19.55
N HIS A 213 16.63 -13.89 19.16
CA HIS A 213 16.66 -14.64 17.91
C HIS A 213 16.00 -13.91 16.74
N PHE A 214 16.17 -14.48 15.55
CA PHE A 214 15.52 -13.99 14.34
C PHE A 214 14.00 -13.91 14.55
N ARG A 215 13.43 -12.72 14.34
CA ARG A 215 12.00 -12.49 14.54
C ARG A 215 11.45 -11.42 13.62
N VAL A 216 10.23 -11.63 13.15
CA VAL A 216 9.45 -10.65 12.39
C VAL A 216 8.07 -10.51 13.01
N SER A 217 7.80 -9.35 13.61
CA SER A 217 6.54 -9.05 14.27
C SER A 217 5.78 -7.97 13.51
N LEU A 218 4.51 -8.21 13.23
CA LEU A 218 3.54 -7.27 12.68
C LEU A 218 2.42 -7.05 13.69
N PHE A 219 2.24 -5.80 14.13
CA PHE A 219 1.23 -5.43 15.13
C PHE A 219 0.78 -3.98 14.92
N ILE A 220 -0.34 -3.61 15.54
CA ILE A 220 -0.75 -2.20 15.67
C ILE A 220 -0.32 -1.75 17.06
N ASP A 221 0.48 -0.68 17.16
CA ASP A 221 0.96 -0.16 18.43
C ASP A 221 -0.11 0.63 19.21
N GLY A 222 0.23 1.11 20.40
CA GLY A 222 -0.70 1.89 21.25
C GLY A 222 -1.13 3.23 20.65
N ASP A 223 -0.38 3.74 19.66
CA ASP A 223 -0.71 4.95 18.91
C ASP A 223 -1.59 4.66 17.68
N GLY A 224 -1.92 3.38 17.45
CA GLY A 224 -2.72 2.94 16.31
C GLY A 224 -1.93 2.80 15.01
N ARG A 225 -0.59 2.74 15.07
CA ARG A 225 0.27 2.61 13.88
C ARG A 225 0.54 1.15 13.57
N LEU A 226 0.44 0.78 12.29
CA LEU A 226 0.91 -0.53 11.85
C LEU A 226 2.42 -0.57 11.98
N THR A 227 2.97 -1.54 12.67
CA THR A 227 4.39 -1.63 12.95
C THR A 227 4.91 -2.98 12.52
N LEU A 228 5.95 -2.97 11.68
CA LEU A 228 6.75 -4.14 11.33
C LEU A 228 8.08 -4.02 12.06
N ARG A 229 8.35 -4.98 12.96
CA ARG A 229 9.63 -5.09 13.66
C ARG A 229 10.37 -6.33 13.18
N HIS A 230 11.63 -6.17 12.79
CA HIS A 230 12.55 -7.25 12.46
C HIS A 230 13.68 -7.28 13.49
N THR A 231 13.84 -8.39 14.19
CA THR A 231 14.96 -8.64 15.09
C THR A 231 15.92 -9.61 14.41
N ASN A 232 17.19 -9.23 14.28
CA ASN A 232 18.22 -10.10 13.72
C ASN A 232 18.74 -11.12 14.75
N ALA A 233 19.56 -12.07 14.31
CA ALA A 233 20.16 -13.09 15.18
C ALA A 233 21.13 -12.54 16.25
N GLY A 234 21.51 -11.25 16.16
CA GLY A 234 22.27 -10.55 17.19
C GLY A 234 21.39 -9.78 18.18
N GLY A 235 20.07 -9.96 18.14
CA GLY A 235 19.10 -9.27 18.99
C GLY A 235 18.86 -7.79 18.62
N THR A 236 19.49 -7.26 17.57
CA THR A 236 19.25 -5.89 17.11
C THR A 236 17.91 -5.82 16.38
N SER A 237 17.10 -4.82 16.71
CA SER A 237 15.76 -4.66 16.14
C SER A 237 15.65 -3.43 15.26
N ASP A 238 15.11 -3.61 14.06
CA ASP A 238 14.73 -2.58 13.11
C ASP A 238 13.21 -2.49 13.03
N THR A 239 12.68 -1.27 12.95
CA THR A 239 11.24 -1.03 12.91
C THR A 239 10.87 -0.14 11.73
N LEU A 240 9.83 -0.56 11.00
CA LEU A 240 9.10 0.23 10.02
C LEU A 240 7.71 0.53 10.56
N HIS A 241 7.22 1.75 10.31
CA HIS A 241 5.89 2.16 10.72
C HIS A 241 5.06 2.50 9.49
N ALA A 242 3.79 2.09 9.49
CA ALA A 242 2.81 2.46 8.48
C ALA A 242 1.59 3.08 9.15
N GLY A 243 1.27 4.30 8.72
CA GLY A 243 0.11 5.06 9.17
C GLY A 243 0.24 5.60 10.59
N GLN A 244 0.49 6.92 10.70
CA GLN A 244 0.10 7.67 11.89
C GLN A 244 -1.38 8.13 11.81
N PHE A 245 -1.98 8.02 10.63
CA PHE A 245 -3.32 8.48 10.30
C PHE A 245 -4.13 7.34 9.65
N ASP A 246 -5.46 7.41 9.73
CA ASP A 246 -6.48 6.38 9.40
C ASP A 246 -6.48 5.85 7.94
N TYR A 247 -5.38 6.01 7.21
CA TYR A 247 -5.26 5.74 5.78
C TYR A 247 -4.37 4.56 5.43
N ALA A 248 -3.43 4.15 6.29
CA ALA A 248 -2.73 2.87 6.10
C ALA A 248 -3.58 1.69 6.57
N ILE A 249 -4.34 1.91 7.64
CA ILE A 249 -5.30 0.95 8.21
C ILE A 249 -6.67 1.59 8.24
N SER A 250 -7.66 0.92 7.63
CA SER A 250 -9.08 1.16 7.89
C SER A 250 -9.57 0.13 8.93
N TYR A 251 -10.17 0.61 10.02
CA TYR A 251 -10.72 -0.25 11.08
C TYR A 251 -12.12 -0.80 10.75
N ASP A 252 -12.82 -0.17 9.80
CA ASP A 252 -14.15 -0.52 9.35
C ASP A 252 -14.15 -1.48 8.14
N ARG A 253 -13.00 -1.64 7.46
CA ARG A 253 -12.89 -2.40 6.20
C ARG A 253 -11.70 -3.37 6.24
N PRO A 254 -11.72 -4.45 5.44
CA PRO A 254 -10.53 -5.28 5.24
C PRO A 254 -9.40 -4.47 4.58
N VAL A 255 -8.17 -4.71 5.03
CA VAL A 255 -6.94 -4.11 4.51
C VAL A 255 -6.01 -5.23 4.05
N HIS A 256 -5.49 -5.10 2.84
CA HIS A 256 -4.39 -5.94 2.36
C HIS A 256 -3.07 -5.42 2.90
N ILE A 257 -2.43 -6.22 3.75
CA ILE A 257 -1.09 -6.00 4.28
C ILE A 257 -0.12 -6.96 3.61
N TYR A 258 1.07 -6.47 3.30
CA TYR A 258 2.13 -7.24 2.69
C TYR A 258 3.47 -6.88 3.33
N ILE A 259 4.25 -7.90 3.67
CA ILE A 259 5.58 -7.75 4.25
C ILE A 259 6.59 -8.56 3.45
N GLU A 260 7.82 -8.07 3.39
CA GLU A 260 8.95 -8.84 2.87
C GLU A 260 10.19 -8.69 3.71
N ILE A 261 10.89 -9.81 3.83
CA ILE A 261 12.27 -9.85 4.30
C ILE A 261 13.07 -10.58 3.22
N GLY A 262 14.03 -9.91 2.59
CA GLY A 262 14.90 -10.51 1.58
C GLY A 262 16.35 -10.41 2.00
N VAL A 263 17.11 -11.50 1.91
CA VAL A 263 18.53 -11.50 2.29
C VAL A 263 19.38 -11.72 1.05
N ARG A 264 20.34 -10.81 0.84
CA ARG A 264 21.30 -10.89 -0.25
C ARG A 264 22.63 -10.31 0.20
N GLU A 265 23.69 -11.12 0.07
CA GLU A 265 25.05 -10.72 0.42
C GLU A 265 25.11 -10.17 1.86
N SER A 266 25.57 -8.92 2.04
CA SER A 266 25.69 -8.24 3.33
C SER A 266 24.47 -7.38 3.69
N GLU A 267 23.36 -7.50 2.97
CA GLU A 267 22.15 -6.70 3.21
C GLU A 267 20.88 -7.55 3.39
N THR A 268 20.00 -7.07 4.26
CA THR A 268 18.62 -7.53 4.41
C THR A 268 17.67 -6.41 4.00
N LEU A 269 16.79 -6.66 3.04
CA LEU A 269 15.62 -5.85 2.74
C LEU A 269 14.53 -6.13 3.76
N ILE A 270 13.98 -5.09 4.38
CA ILE A 270 12.74 -5.14 5.17
C ILE A 270 11.74 -4.24 4.46
N SER A 271 10.54 -4.73 4.18
CA SER A 271 9.48 -3.98 3.49
C SER A 271 8.13 -4.21 4.16
N LEU A 272 7.36 -3.13 4.31
CA LEU A 272 5.99 -3.13 4.83
C LEU A 272 5.10 -2.34 3.88
N LYS A 273 3.99 -2.95 3.46
CA LYS A 273 2.92 -2.30 2.71
C LYS A 273 1.57 -2.52 3.36
N ALA A 274 0.76 -1.48 3.46
CA ALA A 274 -0.64 -1.58 3.85
C ALA A 274 -1.46 -0.54 3.08
N GLY A 275 -2.41 -1.01 2.27
CA GLY A 275 -3.15 -0.14 1.35
C GLY A 275 -2.21 0.59 0.38
N SER A 276 -2.20 1.93 0.46
CA SER A 276 -1.31 2.79 -0.32
C SER A 276 0.05 3.07 0.35
N TRP A 277 0.21 2.68 1.62
CA TRP A 277 1.46 2.84 2.34
C TRP A 277 2.49 1.81 1.91
N LEU A 278 3.73 2.25 1.68
CA LEU A 278 4.88 1.40 1.44
C LEU A 278 6.10 2.03 2.11
N GLU A 279 6.74 1.28 2.99
CA GLU A 279 8.05 1.62 3.51
C GLU A 279 9.00 0.44 3.31
N SER A 280 10.26 0.75 2.98
CA SER A 280 11.30 -0.27 2.81
C SER A 280 12.63 0.27 3.30
N ARG A 281 13.44 -0.60 3.90
CA ARG A 281 14.78 -0.29 4.42
C ARG A 281 15.74 -1.42 4.12
N LEU A 282 17.00 -1.06 3.85
CA LEU A 282 18.11 -1.99 3.84
C LEU A 282 18.82 -1.93 5.19
N VAL A 283 19.05 -3.09 5.79
CA VAL A 283 19.75 -3.23 7.06
C VAL A 283 20.91 -4.21 6.89
N PRO A 284 21.91 -4.22 7.79
CA PRO A 284 22.96 -5.23 7.74
C PRO A 284 22.40 -6.65 7.73
N SER A 285 22.97 -7.53 6.90
CA SER A 285 22.46 -8.89 6.69
C SER A 285 22.32 -9.66 7.98
N SER A 286 21.24 -10.43 8.03
CA SER A 286 20.97 -11.45 9.04
C SER A 286 20.89 -12.80 8.37
N THR A 287 21.43 -13.84 9.01
CA THR A 287 21.20 -15.21 8.55
C THR A 287 19.73 -15.56 8.78
N LEU A 288 19.02 -15.93 7.71
CA LEU A 288 17.67 -16.47 7.85
C LEU A 288 17.75 -17.87 8.48
N PRO A 289 16.96 -18.16 9.52
CA PRO A 289 16.84 -19.50 10.05
C PRO A 289 16.19 -20.42 8.99
N ARG A 290 16.51 -21.72 9.07
CA ARG A 290 15.96 -22.73 8.14
C ARG A 290 14.50 -23.04 8.39
N ASP A 291 14.13 -23.06 9.66
CA ASP A 291 12.79 -23.38 10.11
C ASP A 291 12.17 -22.10 10.69
N LEU A 292 11.03 -21.71 10.13
CA LEU A 292 10.24 -20.58 10.61
C LEU A 292 8.87 -21.07 11.06
N TYR A 293 8.48 -20.59 12.22
CA TYR A 293 7.16 -20.75 12.81
C TYR A 293 6.44 -19.41 12.74
N PHE A 294 5.13 -19.44 12.60
CA PHE A 294 4.33 -18.23 12.72
C PHE A 294 3.18 -18.39 13.69
N VAL A 295 2.82 -17.27 14.32
CA VAL A 295 1.67 -17.11 15.17
C VAL A 295 0.82 -15.96 14.63
N LEU A 296 -0.48 -16.19 14.45
CA LEU A 296 -1.46 -15.15 14.16
C LEU A 296 -2.23 -14.78 15.41
N GLY A 297 -2.45 -13.49 15.64
CA GLY A 297 -3.26 -12.98 16.75
C GLY A 297 -2.58 -12.97 18.12
N ALA A 298 -1.30 -13.32 18.21
CA ALA A 298 -0.51 -13.18 19.42
C ALA A 298 0.97 -13.03 19.05
N ASN A 299 1.80 -12.78 20.05
CA ASN A 299 3.24 -12.96 19.93
C ASN A 299 3.63 -14.45 19.96
N HIS A 300 4.90 -14.78 19.73
CA HIS A 300 5.43 -16.15 19.69
C HIS A 300 5.19 -16.94 21.00
N ARG A 301 5.05 -16.25 22.14
CA ARG A 301 4.74 -16.87 23.45
C ARG A 301 3.24 -17.12 23.65
N GLY A 302 2.41 -16.86 22.63
CA GLY A 302 0.95 -16.91 22.73
C GLY A 302 0.38 -15.79 23.61
N GLN A 303 1.15 -14.74 23.88
CA GLN A 303 0.74 -13.60 24.69
C GLN A 303 0.31 -12.44 23.79
N GLY A 304 -0.71 -11.71 24.23
CA GLY A 304 -1.21 -10.52 23.54
C GLY A 304 -2.73 -10.53 23.47
N LEU A 305 -3.33 -9.33 23.55
CA LEU A 305 -4.73 -9.14 23.23
C LEU A 305 -4.82 -8.76 21.75
N THR A 306 -5.49 -9.59 20.96
CA THR A 306 -5.81 -9.27 19.58
C THR A 306 -7.29 -8.99 19.41
N ALA A 307 -7.60 -8.08 18.51
CA ALA A 307 -8.95 -7.82 18.08
C ALA A 307 -8.91 -7.57 16.57
N MET A 308 -9.12 -8.64 15.80
CA MET A 308 -9.13 -8.56 14.33
C MET A 308 -9.99 -9.66 13.73
N ALA A 309 -10.39 -9.48 12.48
CA ALA A 309 -10.85 -10.56 11.62
C ALA A 309 -9.84 -10.81 10.51
N MET A 310 -9.35 -12.03 10.38
CA MET A 310 -8.50 -12.47 9.27
C MET A 310 -9.39 -13.09 8.20
N LEU A 311 -9.31 -12.58 6.97
CA LEU A 311 -10.04 -13.15 5.83
C LEU A 311 -9.20 -14.23 5.15
N THR A 312 -7.92 -13.94 4.90
CA THR A 312 -7.02 -14.87 4.20
C THR A 312 -5.58 -14.43 4.42
N HIS A 313 -4.63 -15.38 4.33
CA HIS A 313 -3.21 -15.12 4.35
C HIS A 313 -2.46 -16.11 3.46
N VAL A 314 -1.28 -15.71 2.99
CA VAL A 314 -0.33 -16.57 2.27
C VAL A 314 1.09 -16.18 2.68
N LEU A 315 1.96 -17.17 2.90
CA LEU A 315 3.38 -16.98 3.16
C LEU A 315 4.22 -17.71 2.11
N TYR A 316 5.34 -17.09 1.74
CA TYR A 316 6.34 -17.61 0.81
C TYR A 316 7.72 -17.61 1.45
N SER A 317 8.57 -18.53 1.02
CA SER A 317 9.96 -18.72 1.48
C SER A 317 11.00 -17.91 0.70
N ARG A 318 10.56 -16.85 0.03
CA ARG A 318 11.39 -15.93 -0.75
C ARG A 318 10.65 -14.63 -0.99
N VAL A 319 11.40 -13.62 -1.40
CA VAL A 319 10.85 -12.40 -1.99
C VAL A 319 10.19 -12.74 -3.32
N LEU A 320 9.01 -12.18 -3.58
CA LEU A 320 8.30 -12.41 -4.83
C LEU A 320 8.76 -11.43 -5.90
N ASN A 321 8.61 -11.81 -7.17
CA ASN A 321 8.85 -10.86 -8.26
C ASN A 321 7.61 -10.00 -8.53
N ALA A 322 7.77 -8.95 -9.33
CA ALA A 322 6.69 -8.01 -9.64
C ALA A 322 5.44 -8.66 -10.26
N ASP A 323 5.58 -9.70 -11.09
CA ASP A 323 4.45 -10.40 -11.71
C ASP A 323 3.63 -11.20 -10.69
N GLU A 324 4.32 -11.90 -9.78
CA GLU A 324 3.71 -12.63 -8.68
C GLU A 324 2.95 -11.70 -7.72
N HIS A 325 3.53 -10.54 -7.40
CA HIS A 325 2.82 -9.51 -6.65
C HIS A 325 1.54 -9.03 -7.35
N GLY A 326 1.61 -8.81 -8.66
CA GLY A 326 0.44 -8.44 -9.47
C GLY A 326 -0.68 -9.46 -9.35
N LYS A 327 -0.36 -10.75 -9.53
CA LYS A 327 -1.31 -11.87 -9.41
C LYS A 327 -1.93 -11.97 -8.02
N LEU A 328 -1.11 -11.91 -6.97
CA LEU A 328 -1.59 -11.96 -5.60
C LEU A 328 -2.47 -10.77 -5.24
N ARG A 329 -2.10 -9.56 -5.67
CA ARG A 329 -2.93 -8.39 -5.44
C ARG A 329 -4.31 -8.55 -6.07
N SER A 330 -4.40 -9.03 -7.31
CA SER A 330 -5.70 -9.31 -7.94
C SER A 330 -6.50 -10.39 -7.20
N TYR A 331 -5.83 -11.43 -6.68
CA TYR A 331 -6.46 -12.45 -5.84
C TYR A 331 -7.04 -11.85 -4.55
N PHE A 332 -6.24 -11.09 -3.80
CA PHE A 332 -6.68 -10.49 -2.53
C PHE A 332 -7.72 -9.40 -2.73
N HIS A 333 -7.67 -8.62 -3.81
CA HIS A 333 -8.72 -7.66 -4.16
C HIS A 333 -10.09 -8.32 -4.30
N ARG A 334 -10.16 -9.45 -5.01
CA ARG A 334 -11.41 -10.22 -5.11
C ARG A 334 -11.85 -10.78 -3.76
N ARG A 335 -10.91 -11.29 -2.95
CA ARG A 335 -11.20 -11.83 -1.61
C ARG A 335 -11.68 -10.77 -0.63
N MET A 336 -11.21 -9.53 -0.74
CA MET A 336 -11.68 -8.45 0.13
C MET A 336 -13.19 -8.20 -0.04
N GLY A 337 -13.75 -8.38 -1.24
CA GLY A 337 -15.20 -8.22 -1.47
C GLY A 337 -16.05 -9.35 -0.91
N ASP A 338 -15.45 -10.49 -0.56
CA ASP A 338 -16.12 -11.65 0.01
C ASP A 338 -15.80 -11.78 1.49
N ALA A 339 -16.66 -11.20 2.34
CA ALA A 339 -16.52 -11.28 3.79
C ALA A 339 -16.96 -12.65 4.37
N SER A 340 -17.45 -13.58 3.53
CA SER A 340 -17.82 -14.91 3.99
C SER A 340 -16.56 -15.72 4.31
N GLY A 341 -16.47 -16.27 5.53
CA GLY A 341 -15.32 -17.09 5.95
C GLY A 341 -14.20 -16.38 6.72
N CYS A 342 -14.44 -15.19 7.30
CA CYS A 342 -13.45 -14.58 8.19
C CYS A 342 -13.30 -15.32 9.53
N VAL A 343 -12.04 -15.50 9.97
CA VAL A 343 -11.70 -15.99 11.30
C VAL A 343 -11.52 -14.80 12.23
N ARG A 344 -12.30 -14.73 13.30
CA ARG A 344 -12.20 -13.65 14.29
C ARG A 344 -11.27 -14.06 15.42
N PHE A 345 -10.29 -13.21 15.70
CA PHE A 345 -9.42 -13.34 16.86
C PHE A 345 -9.83 -12.28 17.89
N ARG A 346 -10.05 -12.72 19.13
CA ARG A 346 -10.41 -11.88 20.26
C ARG A 346 -9.66 -12.30 21.53
N GLY A 347 -9.16 -11.33 22.28
CA GLY A 347 -8.43 -11.60 23.52
C GLY A 347 -7.16 -12.41 23.25
N GLY A 348 -6.95 -13.51 23.97
CA GLY A 348 -5.78 -14.39 23.80
C GLY A 348 -5.93 -15.46 22.71
N GLN A 349 -6.94 -15.39 21.85
CA GLN A 349 -7.10 -16.32 20.74
C GLN A 349 -5.98 -16.15 19.72
N HIS A 350 -5.34 -17.25 19.34
CA HIS A 350 -4.26 -17.25 18.36
C HIS A 350 -4.23 -18.56 17.55
N MET A 351 -3.53 -18.53 16.43
CA MET A 351 -3.28 -19.70 15.58
C MET A 351 -1.78 -19.86 15.41
N VAL A 352 -1.26 -21.05 15.71
CA VAL A 352 0.16 -21.38 15.56
C VAL A 352 0.31 -22.33 14.38
N SER A 353 1.22 -22.03 13.47
CA SER A 353 1.66 -23.01 12.48
C SER A 353 2.75 -23.91 13.06
N LYS A 354 2.58 -25.23 12.90
CA LYS A 354 3.61 -26.23 13.21
C LYS A 354 4.03 -26.91 11.91
N GLY A 355 5.30 -26.74 11.52
CA GLY A 355 5.90 -27.47 10.40
C GLY A 355 5.51 -26.97 9.01
N HIS A 356 5.89 -25.74 8.65
CA HIS A 356 5.85 -25.30 7.25
C HIS A 356 6.74 -26.16 6.35
N PRO A 357 6.45 -26.27 5.03
CA PRO A 357 7.40 -26.84 4.10
C PRO A 357 8.74 -26.13 4.29
N HIS A 358 9.79 -26.91 4.56
CA HIS A 358 11.15 -26.40 4.82
C HIS A 358 11.47 -25.27 3.85
N PHE A 359 11.90 -24.11 4.37
CA PHE A 359 12.48 -23.06 3.54
C PHE A 359 13.73 -23.71 2.95
N PRO A 360 13.80 -23.96 1.63
CA PRO A 360 14.95 -24.67 1.08
C PRO A 360 16.19 -23.84 1.42
N GLY A 361 16.99 -24.35 2.35
CA GLY A 361 18.28 -23.76 2.68
C GLY A 361 19.11 -23.70 1.39
N GLN A 362 20.00 -22.72 1.31
CA GLN A 362 20.92 -22.46 0.19
C GLN A 362 21.93 -23.61 -0.10
N GLY A 363 21.54 -24.88 -0.02
CA GLY A 363 22.45 -26.03 -0.05
C GLY A 363 21.89 -27.33 -0.60
N ALA A 364 20.75 -27.33 -1.30
CA ALA A 364 20.40 -28.47 -2.14
C ALA A 364 21.02 -28.27 -3.52
N GLY A 365 22.31 -28.63 -3.65
CA GLY A 365 22.86 -28.98 -4.95
C GLY A 365 21.99 -30.08 -5.54
N ALA A 366 21.42 -29.84 -6.71
CA ALA A 366 20.68 -30.84 -7.44
C ALA A 366 21.65 -31.91 -7.95
N GLU A 367 21.91 -32.93 -7.13
CA GLU A 367 22.38 -34.22 -7.64
C GLU A 367 21.17 -34.97 -8.21
N ALA A 368 21.00 -34.87 -9.52
CA ALA A 368 20.17 -35.77 -10.28
C ALA A 368 20.89 -37.12 -10.36
N SER A 369 20.51 -38.09 -9.54
CA SER A 369 20.84 -39.50 -9.77
C SER A 369 19.63 -40.21 -10.37
N SER A 370 19.78 -40.63 -11.62
CA SER A 370 18.91 -41.59 -12.28
C SER A 370 19.21 -43.01 -11.78
N THR A 371 18.16 -43.72 -11.36
CA THR A 371 18.02 -45.17 -11.56
C THR A 371 16.60 -45.47 -11.95
#